data_AF-A0A561B8U7-F1
#
_entry.id   AF-A0A561B8U7-F1
#
_cell.length_a   1.000
_cell.length_b   1.000
_cell.length_c   1.000
_cell.angle_alpha   90.00
_cell.angle_beta   90.00
_cell.angle_gamma   90.00
#
_symmetry.space_group_name_H-M   'P 1'
#
loop_
_entity.id
_entity.type
_entity.pdbx_description
1 polymer ?
#
loop_
_entity_poly.entity_id
_entity_poly.type
_entity_poly.pdbx_seq_one_letter_code
_entity_poly.pdbx_strand_id
1 'polypeptide(L)'
;MRTLRLLPGAALLLALVACSSTDPGSTAQDAAPVGTPTTASPTPAPTTTSQSPATPSPSKPSPTKPAEPRAADGFDYQACRDAVCEVYVKTGSKVPVKRSVAGFSTLVVSKVAATGVAFGGRTPNISVSASGQRAGSRSRLNGLDITTVAVNPPLAILRLRTS
;
A
#
# COMPACT_ATOMS: atom_id res chain seq x y z
N MET A 1 11.33 -50.21 9.41
CA MET A 1 11.57 -50.07 10.86
C MET A 1 11.13 -48.67 11.25
N ARG A 2 10.04 -48.56 12.03
CA ARG A 2 9.39 -47.31 12.44
C ARG A 2 9.96 -46.89 13.80
N THR A 3 10.54 -45.70 13.90
CA THR A 3 10.96 -45.12 15.18
C THR A 3 10.04 -43.95 15.52
N LEU A 4 8.98 -44.26 16.27
CA LEU A 4 8.15 -43.28 16.98
C LEU A 4 8.98 -42.72 18.14
N ARG A 5 9.15 -41.39 18.23
CA ARG A 5 9.61 -40.71 19.44
C ARG A 5 8.44 -39.93 20.04
N LEU A 6 7.93 -40.45 21.15
CA LEU A 6 7.02 -39.77 22.07
C LEU A 6 7.86 -38.91 23.02
N LEU A 7 7.55 -37.63 23.14
CA LEU A 7 8.01 -36.77 24.24
C LEU A 7 6.78 -36.17 24.95
N PRO A 8 6.61 -36.40 26.26
CA PRO A 8 5.50 -35.87 27.04
C PRO A 8 5.89 -34.59 27.82
N GLY A 9 4.92 -33.68 27.94
CA GLY A 9 4.74 -32.73 29.06
C GLY A 9 5.60 -31.46 29.04
N ALA A 10 5.21 -30.35 29.66
CA ALA A 10 3.95 -29.89 30.26
C ALA A 10 4.14 -28.39 30.62
N ALA A 11 3.02 -27.70 30.84
CA ALA A 11 2.87 -26.43 31.57
C ALA A 11 3.40 -25.14 30.91
N LEU A 12 2.47 -24.35 30.37
CA LEU A 12 2.65 -22.90 30.21
C LEU A 12 1.65 -22.19 31.13
N LEU A 13 2.18 -21.55 32.17
CA LEU A 13 1.44 -20.70 33.11
C LEU A 13 0.97 -19.41 32.42
N LEU A 14 -0.32 -19.12 32.59
CA LEU A 14 -0.98 -17.88 32.17
C LEU A 14 -0.57 -16.73 33.09
N ALA A 15 0.03 -15.68 32.52
CA ALA A 15 0.10 -14.36 33.15
C ALA A 15 -0.78 -13.39 32.36
N LEU A 16 -1.98 -13.09 32.89
CA LEU A 16 -2.82 -12.01 32.40
C LEU A 16 -2.36 -10.68 33.01
N VAL A 17 -1.73 -9.83 32.21
CA VAL A 17 -1.54 -8.41 32.53
C VAL A 17 -2.60 -7.63 31.76
N ALA A 18 -3.67 -7.25 32.46
CA ALA A 18 -4.72 -6.36 31.96
C ALA A 18 -4.40 -4.92 32.38
N CYS A 19 -3.79 -4.17 31.46
CA CYS A 19 -3.70 -2.70 31.51
C CYS A 19 -4.35 -2.17 30.23
N SER A 20 -5.42 -1.39 30.34
CA SER A 20 -5.32 0.08 30.29
C SER A 20 -6.66 0.74 30.01
N SER A 21 -6.87 1.81 30.77
CA SER A 21 -7.99 2.75 30.86
C SER A 21 -8.44 3.34 29.53
N THR A 22 -9.75 3.54 29.40
CA THR A 22 -10.39 4.31 28.31
C THR A 22 -10.96 5.59 28.90
N ASP A 23 -10.39 6.73 28.51
CA ASP A 23 -10.93 8.07 28.70
C ASP A 23 -11.66 8.52 27.42
N PRO A 24 -12.97 8.84 27.48
CA PRO A 24 -13.63 9.63 26.46
C PRO A 24 -13.95 11.05 26.99
N GLY A 25 -13.06 12.01 26.74
CA GLY A 25 -13.36 13.44 26.82
C GLY A 25 -13.47 14.01 25.40
N SER A 26 -14.61 14.59 25.02
CA SER A 26 -14.87 16.05 25.01
C SER A 26 -13.95 16.80 24.02
N THR A 27 -14.40 17.62 23.08
CA THR A 27 -15.63 18.41 22.96
C THR A 27 -15.71 18.97 21.53
N ALA A 28 -16.92 19.34 21.12
CA ALA A 28 -17.24 20.10 19.91
C ALA A 28 -16.65 21.53 19.91
N GLN A 29 -16.42 22.08 18.71
CA GLN A 29 -16.47 23.51 18.35
C GLN A 29 -16.29 23.59 16.83
N ASP A 30 -17.33 23.83 16.02
CA ASP A 30 -18.07 25.08 15.81
C ASP A 30 -17.17 26.28 15.48
N ALA A 31 -17.18 26.67 14.21
CA ALA A 31 -17.28 28.07 13.75
C ALA A 31 -17.17 28.13 12.21
N ALA A 32 -18.30 28.37 11.55
CA ALA A 32 -18.31 29.09 10.27
C ALA A 32 -17.89 30.56 10.51
N PRO A 33 -17.41 31.27 9.47
CA PRO A 33 -18.33 32.27 8.94
C PRO A 33 -18.29 32.45 7.41
N VAL A 34 -19.46 32.93 6.97
CA VAL A 34 -19.88 33.40 5.65
C VAL A 34 -19.22 34.73 5.28
N GLY A 35 -18.92 34.91 3.99
CA GLY A 35 -18.55 36.20 3.41
C GLY A 35 -18.57 36.21 1.88
N THR A 36 -19.72 36.52 1.29
CA THR A 36 -19.91 36.91 -0.13
C THR A 36 -20.11 38.44 -0.22
N PRO A 37 -20.35 39.01 -1.42
CA PRO A 37 -19.43 39.39 -2.49
C PRO A 37 -19.25 40.92 -2.56
N THR A 38 -18.29 41.45 -3.32
CA THR A 38 -18.25 42.89 -3.64
C THR A 38 -18.05 43.14 -5.13
N THR A 39 -18.97 43.95 -5.64
CA THR A 39 -19.25 44.30 -7.03
C THR A 39 -18.33 45.39 -7.57
N ALA A 40 -18.18 45.37 -8.90
CA ALA A 40 -17.31 46.14 -9.79
C ALA A 40 -17.37 47.68 -9.74
N SER A 41 -16.32 48.33 -10.30
CA SER A 41 -16.46 49.54 -11.12
C SER A 41 -15.22 49.76 -12.04
N PRO A 42 -15.34 50.39 -13.23
CA PRO A 42 -14.37 50.29 -14.33
C PRO A 42 -13.56 51.57 -14.70
N THR A 43 -12.53 51.39 -15.55
CA THR A 43 -11.94 52.34 -16.55
C THR A 43 -11.10 53.53 -16.03
N PRO A 44 -9.82 53.72 -16.48
CA PRO A 44 -9.50 54.22 -17.84
C PRO A 44 -8.25 53.64 -18.55
N ALA A 45 -8.33 53.63 -19.89
CA ALA A 45 -7.19 53.59 -20.84
C ALA A 45 -6.63 55.02 -21.04
N PRO A 46 -5.54 55.30 -21.81
CA PRO A 46 -4.64 54.45 -22.60
C PRO A 46 -3.12 54.80 -22.44
N THR A 47 -2.20 53.89 -22.77
CA THR A 47 -0.91 54.27 -23.42
C THR A 47 -0.29 53.05 -24.10
N THR A 48 -0.39 53.01 -25.43
CA THR A 48 0.29 52.01 -26.28
C THR A 48 1.72 52.45 -26.53
N THR A 49 2.64 52.01 -25.67
CA THR A 49 4.08 52.01 -25.98
C THR A 49 4.39 50.69 -26.66
N SER A 50 4.61 50.75 -27.97
CA SER A 50 4.96 49.61 -28.82
C SER A 50 6.35 49.09 -28.43
N GLN A 51 6.40 48.17 -27.46
CA GLN A 51 7.59 47.39 -27.16
C GLN A 51 7.63 46.19 -28.10
N SER A 52 8.71 46.11 -28.87
CA SER A 52 9.04 45.02 -29.78
C SER A 52 8.90 43.66 -29.06
N PRO A 53 8.19 42.66 -29.62
CA PRO A 53 8.11 41.34 -29.02
C PRO A 53 9.50 40.71 -28.97
N ALA A 54 10.10 40.67 -27.78
CA ALA A 54 11.26 39.82 -27.55
C ALA A 54 10.80 38.38 -27.77
N THR A 55 11.28 37.75 -28.84
CA THR A 55 11.04 36.34 -29.13
C THR A 55 11.47 35.52 -27.91
N PRO A 56 10.56 34.80 -27.22
CA PRO A 56 10.96 33.97 -26.09
C PRO A 56 11.93 32.92 -26.60
N SER A 57 13.16 32.97 -26.11
CA SER A 57 14.16 31.95 -26.37
C SER A 57 13.59 30.59 -25.94
N PRO A 58 13.64 29.54 -26.78
CA PRO A 58 13.11 28.23 -26.44
C PRO A 58 13.92 27.66 -25.27
N SER A 59 13.36 27.76 -24.06
CA SER A 59 13.89 27.12 -22.87
C SER A 59 13.96 25.62 -23.12
N LYS A 60 15.18 25.09 -23.19
CA LYS A 60 15.44 23.66 -23.32
C LYS A 60 14.68 22.92 -22.20
N PRO A 61 13.82 21.94 -22.51
CA PRO A 61 13.09 21.22 -21.48
C PRO A 61 14.10 20.51 -20.56
N SER A 62 13.99 20.78 -19.27
CA SER A 62 14.79 20.11 -18.25
C SER A 62 14.44 18.62 -18.24
N PRO A 63 15.41 17.70 -18.15
CA PRO A 63 15.12 16.28 -18.11
C PRO A 63 14.27 15.92 -16.90
N THR A 64 13.03 15.46 -17.13
CA THR A 64 12.13 14.98 -16.10
C THR A 64 12.68 13.66 -15.53
N LYS A 65 12.96 13.62 -14.22
CA LYS A 65 13.34 12.39 -13.51
C LYS A 65 12.25 11.33 -13.75
N PRO A 66 12.61 10.05 -14.03
CA PRO A 66 11.63 8.98 -14.11
C PRO A 66 10.75 8.94 -12.85
N ALA A 67 9.43 8.84 -13.05
CA ALA A 67 8.49 8.74 -11.95
C ALA A 67 8.76 7.45 -11.15
N GLU A 68 8.83 7.57 -9.83
CA GLU A 68 9.01 6.42 -8.95
C GLU A 68 7.75 5.53 -9.00
N PRO A 69 7.90 4.19 -8.94
CA PRO A 69 6.75 3.29 -8.95
C PRO A 69 5.78 3.63 -7.81
N ARG A 70 4.50 3.81 -8.16
CA ARG A 70 3.43 4.10 -7.19
C ARG A 70 2.36 3.03 -7.26
N ALA A 71 2.06 2.43 -6.11
CA ALA A 71 0.98 1.47 -5.99
C ALA A 71 -0.37 2.16 -6.30
N ALA A 72 -1.17 1.57 -7.17
CA ALA A 72 -2.45 2.15 -7.58
C ALA A 72 -3.38 2.45 -6.37
N ASP A 73 -3.46 1.50 -5.44
CA ASP A 73 -4.34 1.55 -4.26
C ASP A 73 -3.59 2.01 -3.00
N GLY A 74 -2.32 2.39 -3.11
CA GLY A 74 -1.52 2.85 -1.98
C GLY A 74 -1.43 1.80 -0.87
N PHE A 75 -1.84 2.14 0.34
CA PHE A 75 -1.89 1.23 1.50
C PHE A 75 -3.30 0.71 1.80
N ASP A 76 -4.26 0.94 0.90
CA ASP A 76 -5.63 0.44 1.08
C ASP A 76 -5.70 -1.07 0.81
N TYR A 77 -5.44 -1.86 1.85
CA TYR A 77 -5.54 -3.32 1.75
C TYR A 77 -6.98 -3.81 1.53
N GLN A 78 -8.01 -3.00 1.83
CA GLN A 78 -9.39 -3.43 1.60
C GLN A 78 -9.72 -3.51 0.11
N ALA A 79 -9.03 -2.75 -0.74
CA ALA A 79 -9.11 -2.87 -2.20
C ALA A 79 -8.78 -4.29 -2.69
N CYS A 80 -7.98 -5.06 -1.95
CA CYS A 80 -7.56 -6.41 -2.35
C CYS A 80 -8.59 -7.53 -2.08
N ARG A 81 -9.77 -7.21 -1.52
CA ARG A 81 -10.76 -8.22 -1.12
C ARG A 81 -11.28 -9.07 -2.27
N ASP A 82 -11.27 -8.54 -3.48
CA ASP A 82 -11.68 -9.24 -4.71
C ASP A 82 -10.51 -9.91 -5.43
N ALA A 83 -9.30 -9.87 -4.84
CA ALA A 83 -8.02 -10.33 -5.41
C ALA A 83 -7.51 -9.50 -6.60
N VAL A 84 -7.96 -8.25 -6.74
CA VAL A 84 -7.52 -7.32 -7.80
C VAL A 84 -7.13 -5.98 -7.19
N CYS A 85 -5.83 -5.78 -6.95
CA CYS A 85 -5.32 -4.53 -6.37
C CYS A 85 -3.83 -4.36 -6.67
N GLU A 86 -3.30 -3.18 -6.39
CA GLU A 86 -1.87 -2.89 -6.33
C GLU A 86 -1.56 -2.04 -5.09
N VAL A 87 -0.86 -2.62 -4.12
CA VAL A 87 -0.66 -2.03 -2.79
C VAL A 87 0.81 -2.02 -2.38
N TYR A 88 1.18 -1.04 -1.56
CA TYR A 88 2.42 -1.02 -0.80
C TYR A 88 2.36 -2.00 0.36
N VAL A 89 3.39 -2.81 0.53
CA VAL A 89 3.51 -3.75 1.63
C VAL A 89 4.84 -3.59 2.35
N LYS A 90 4.86 -3.99 3.62
CA LYS A 90 6.06 -4.14 4.45
C LYS A 90 6.06 -5.50 5.12
N THR A 91 7.17 -5.85 5.76
CA THR A 91 7.21 -7.03 6.63
C THR A 91 6.08 -6.98 7.67
N GLY A 92 5.32 -8.06 7.79
CA GLY A 92 4.16 -8.17 8.68
C GLY A 92 2.84 -7.69 8.08
N SER A 93 2.81 -7.11 6.87
CA SER A 93 1.57 -6.73 6.20
C SER A 93 0.64 -7.93 6.04
N LYS A 94 -0.64 -7.72 6.37
CA LYS A 94 -1.72 -8.70 6.20
C LYS A 94 -2.71 -8.13 5.19
N VAL A 95 -2.69 -8.67 3.97
CA VAL A 95 -3.53 -8.24 2.87
C VAL A 95 -4.72 -9.20 2.78
N PRO A 96 -5.98 -8.73 2.96
CA PRO A 96 -7.14 -9.59 2.78
C PRO A 96 -7.27 -9.95 1.30
N VAL A 97 -7.65 -11.19 1.03
CA VAL A 97 -7.84 -11.69 -0.33
C VAL A 97 -9.08 -12.59 -0.40
N LYS A 98 -9.68 -12.69 -1.59
CA LYS A 98 -10.86 -13.53 -1.82
C LYS A 98 -10.52 -15.01 -1.63
N ARG A 99 -11.09 -15.66 -0.61
CA ARG A 99 -10.81 -17.07 -0.29
C ARG A 99 -11.14 -18.03 -1.44
N SER A 100 -12.19 -17.76 -2.21
CA SER A 100 -12.55 -18.61 -3.36
C SER A 100 -11.53 -18.54 -4.51
N VAL A 101 -10.66 -17.53 -4.53
CA VAL A 101 -9.58 -17.37 -5.52
C VAL A 101 -8.28 -17.96 -4.99
N ALA A 102 -7.86 -17.51 -3.81
CA ALA A 102 -6.54 -17.84 -3.28
C ALA A 102 -6.50 -19.13 -2.46
N GLY A 103 -7.65 -19.67 -2.02
CA GLY A 103 -7.73 -20.79 -1.09
C GLY A 103 -7.46 -20.40 0.38
N PHE A 104 -7.05 -19.17 0.63
CA PHE A 104 -6.83 -18.56 1.95
C PHE A 104 -7.44 -17.15 1.98
N SER A 105 -7.70 -16.60 3.17
CA SER A 105 -8.34 -15.27 3.31
C SER A 105 -7.36 -14.11 3.50
N THR A 106 -6.10 -14.41 3.83
CA THR A 106 -5.10 -13.39 4.15
C THR A 106 -3.76 -13.78 3.55
N LEU A 107 -3.21 -12.90 2.71
CA LEU A 107 -1.82 -12.93 2.28
C LEU A 107 -0.96 -12.23 3.32
N VAL A 108 0.03 -12.91 3.86
CA VAL A 108 0.98 -12.37 4.85
C VAL A 108 2.33 -12.14 4.18
N VAL A 109 2.85 -10.93 4.31
CA VAL A 109 4.21 -10.60 3.86
C VAL A 109 5.18 -10.89 5.02
N SER A 110 5.96 -11.95 4.90
CA SER A 110 6.87 -12.39 5.96
C SER A 110 8.23 -11.68 5.91
N LYS A 111 8.63 -11.13 4.77
CA LYS A 111 9.88 -10.37 4.63
C LYS A 111 9.82 -9.40 3.46
N VAL A 112 10.32 -8.19 3.67
CA VAL A 112 10.72 -7.24 2.62
C VAL A 112 12.16 -6.83 2.86
N ALA A 113 13.04 -7.10 1.90
CA ALA A 113 14.46 -6.75 1.96
C ALA A 113 14.97 -6.41 0.55
N ALA A 114 16.20 -5.88 0.44
CA ALA A 114 16.82 -5.58 -0.85
C ALA A 114 16.93 -6.81 -1.77
N THR A 115 17.01 -8.01 -1.18
CA THR A 115 17.07 -9.28 -1.93
C THR A 115 15.71 -9.73 -2.48
N GLY A 116 14.61 -9.11 -2.04
CA GLY A 116 13.26 -9.39 -2.50
C GLY A 116 12.23 -9.49 -1.39
N VAL A 117 11.05 -9.99 -1.76
CA VAL A 117 9.88 -10.14 -0.90
C VAL A 117 9.62 -11.62 -0.65
N ALA A 118 9.16 -11.95 0.55
CA ALA A 118 8.57 -13.23 0.87
C ALA A 118 7.13 -13.02 1.36
N PHE A 119 6.21 -13.81 0.84
CA PHE A 119 4.80 -13.76 1.17
C PHE A 119 4.16 -15.14 1.07
N GLY A 120 3.01 -15.32 1.72
CA GLY A 120 2.27 -16.57 1.64
C GLY A 120 0.91 -16.48 2.32
N GLY A 121 0.11 -17.52 2.11
CA GLY A 121 -1.19 -17.70 2.73
C GLY A 121 -1.25 -19.03 3.45
N ARG A 122 -2.01 -19.07 4.55
CA ARG A 122 -2.17 -20.28 5.35
C ARG A 122 -3.64 -20.51 5.72
N THR A 123 -4.02 -21.77 5.72
CA THR A 123 -5.24 -22.32 6.33
C THR A 123 -4.84 -23.39 7.36
N PRO A 124 -5.77 -23.95 8.15
CA PRO A 124 -5.43 -25.04 9.08
C PRO A 124 -4.72 -26.23 8.40
N ASN A 125 -5.04 -26.51 7.14
CA ASN A 125 -4.58 -27.73 6.45
C ASN A 125 -3.52 -27.47 5.37
N ILE A 126 -3.37 -26.22 4.88
CA ILE A 126 -2.54 -25.89 3.72
C ILE A 126 -1.77 -24.60 3.98
N SER A 127 -0.49 -24.58 3.59
CA SER A 127 0.34 -23.38 3.53
C SER A 127 0.95 -23.25 2.14
N VAL A 128 0.85 -22.07 1.55
CA VAL A 128 1.46 -21.73 0.26
C VAL A 128 2.28 -20.46 0.40
N SER A 129 3.47 -20.42 -0.17
CA SER A 129 4.36 -19.26 -0.05
C SER A 129 5.29 -19.13 -1.24
N ALA A 130 5.78 -17.91 -1.44
CA ALA A 130 6.86 -17.58 -2.34
C ALA A 130 7.89 -16.74 -1.59
N SER A 131 9.17 -16.93 -1.92
CA SER A 131 10.28 -16.18 -1.33
C SER A 131 11.23 -15.70 -2.42
N GLY A 132 12.11 -14.75 -2.08
CA GLY A 132 13.10 -14.21 -3.01
C GLY A 132 12.50 -13.46 -4.21
N GLN A 133 11.26 -12.96 -4.08
CA GLN A 133 10.55 -12.31 -5.18
C GLN A 133 11.14 -10.92 -5.43
N ARG A 134 11.75 -10.75 -6.61
CA ARG A 134 12.38 -9.48 -7.03
C ARG A 134 11.40 -8.66 -7.86
N ALA A 135 11.69 -7.37 -8.07
CA ALA A 135 10.92 -6.55 -9.00
C ALA A 135 10.80 -7.24 -10.38
N GLY A 136 9.60 -7.25 -10.94
CA GLY A 136 9.23 -7.98 -12.16
C GLY A 136 8.87 -9.46 -11.97
N SER A 137 9.09 -10.05 -10.79
CA SER A 137 8.75 -11.46 -10.53
C SER A 137 7.24 -11.66 -10.47
N ARG A 138 6.76 -12.77 -11.05
CA ARG A 138 5.39 -13.24 -10.91
C ARG A 138 5.38 -14.57 -10.18
N SER A 139 4.60 -14.65 -9.12
CA SER A 139 4.30 -15.90 -8.41
C SER A 139 2.81 -16.21 -8.53
N ARG A 140 2.49 -17.49 -8.66
CA ARG A 140 1.10 -17.96 -8.66
C ARG A 140 0.87 -18.80 -7.41
N LEU A 141 -0.10 -18.40 -6.60
CA LEU A 141 -0.55 -19.12 -5.41
C LEU A 141 -2.02 -19.52 -5.61
N ASN A 142 -2.25 -20.77 -6.04
CA ASN A 142 -3.57 -21.25 -6.45
C ASN A 142 -4.15 -20.38 -7.59
N GLY A 143 -5.34 -19.81 -7.41
CA GLY A 143 -5.99 -18.92 -8.36
C GLY A 143 -5.53 -17.45 -8.30
N LEU A 144 -4.50 -17.14 -7.51
CA LEU A 144 -3.99 -15.77 -7.30
C LEU A 144 -2.63 -15.58 -7.96
N ASP A 145 -2.55 -14.64 -8.90
CA ASP A 145 -1.31 -14.13 -9.45
C ASP A 145 -0.82 -12.92 -8.65
N ILE A 146 0.43 -12.97 -8.22
CA ILE A 146 1.10 -11.92 -7.45
C ILE A 146 2.33 -11.47 -8.23
N THR A 147 2.32 -10.23 -8.70
CA THR A 147 3.47 -9.59 -9.32
C THR A 147 4.15 -8.67 -8.30
N THR A 148 5.45 -8.83 -8.11
CA THR A 148 6.26 -7.86 -7.37
C THR A 148 6.65 -6.74 -8.33
N VAL A 149 5.95 -5.60 -8.26
CA VAL A 149 6.15 -4.48 -9.19
C VAL A 149 7.45 -3.75 -8.86
N ALA A 150 7.70 -3.49 -7.58
CA ALA A 150 8.91 -2.81 -7.11
C ALA A 150 9.30 -3.29 -5.72
N VAL A 151 10.58 -3.18 -5.39
CA VAL A 151 11.14 -3.46 -4.05
C VAL A 151 12.04 -2.30 -3.66
N ASN A 152 11.58 -1.47 -2.72
CA ASN A 152 12.28 -0.30 -2.19
C ASN A 152 12.22 -0.39 -0.66
N PRO A 153 13.12 -1.15 -0.02
CA PRO A 153 13.04 -1.43 1.42
C PRO A 153 12.90 -0.12 2.24
N PRO A 154 12.01 -0.09 3.24
CA PRO A 154 11.28 -1.21 3.84
C PRO A 154 9.98 -1.60 3.11
N LEU A 155 9.69 -1.01 1.96
CA LEU A 155 8.46 -1.20 1.20
C LEU A 155 8.67 -2.06 -0.06
N ALA A 156 7.59 -2.70 -0.50
CA ALA A 156 7.47 -3.28 -1.82
C ALA A 156 6.08 -2.99 -2.38
N ILE A 157 5.94 -3.06 -3.70
CA ILE A 157 4.64 -2.94 -4.37
C ILE A 157 4.26 -4.33 -4.87
N LEU A 158 3.11 -4.82 -4.41
CA LEU A 158 2.53 -6.06 -4.90
C LEU A 158 1.28 -5.75 -5.70
N ARG A 159 1.20 -6.33 -6.89
CA ARG A 159 0.00 -6.32 -7.73
C ARG A 159 -0.63 -7.71 -7.72
N LEU A 160 -1.87 -7.79 -7.27
CA LEU A 160 -2.67 -9.01 -7.20
C LEU A 160 -3.64 -9.04 -8.39
N ARG A 161 -3.80 -10.22 -8.99
CA ARG A 161 -4.80 -10.52 -10.03
C ARG A 161 -5.32 -11.94 -9.86
N THR A 162 -6.54 -12.19 -10.31
CA THR A 162 -7.05 -13.55 -10.49
C THR A 162 -6.36 -14.19 -11.70
N SER A 163 -5.92 -15.45 -11.56
CA SER A 163 -5.22 -16.22 -12.61
C SER A 163 -6.12 -16.83 -13.66
#